data_AF-A0AAE0BK07-F1
#
_entry.id   AF-A0AAE0BK07-F1
#
_cell.length_a   1.000
_cell.length_b   1.000
_cell.length_c   1.000
_cell.angle_alpha   90.00
_cell.angle_beta   90.00
_cell.angle_gamma   90.00
#
_symmetry.space_group_name_H-M   'P 1'
#
loop_
_entity.id
_entity.type
_entity.pdbx_description
1 polymer ?
#
loop_
_entity_poly.entity_id
_entity_poly.type
_entity_poly.pdbx_seq_one_letter_code
_entity_poly.pdbx_strand_id
1 'polypeptide(L)'
;MAAAERFSVVYHIEAESESEAKKRAFDICLEQTVELPEKLVTDEFISNVVVGKIEALAELKKGCWSARISYDNDTTGYEFTQFINVVFGNTSIKDGIKVQDILLSDGLLKAFTGPRFGTTGLRELLGVKSGPLLCTALKPMGSSSQVLADMAYKFALGGIDVIKDDHGLANQCWSRYEERVALCSAAVARANKETGKNCIYAPCLNAPAHLVMERAWSAKRAGAGGVLMLPGITGFDTMRLLAADPNFGLPILAHPAMLGSFSRDGFSHESLYGTLCRFAGADATIFPNYGGRFGFSKEECQSIAHGCRSSMGTYPSILPSPGGGMTLERVPEMKDVYGDDVLLLIGGDLIGRTPDLTANAVTFISATGRPEAAPAPVAAKAEAAPAERPAKRIKRPAEPPLTGNHSKVLAHSGDFTWDRVPLEDYKPPADNSWKGVTRTELIGKRGETPSFHVRYFEVAPGGHSTLEQHIHEHVVVPIRGKGEIMANTRVWPLKFGDVAYVAPRDPHQLFCAASATEPFGFLCMVNAERDRPVPLDASALGGSACEGGA
;
A
#
# COMPACT_ATOMS: atom_id res chain seq x y z
N MET A 1 -35.33 -20.17 8.90
CA MET A 1 -34.04 -19.52 8.59
C MET A 1 -33.34 -20.38 7.57
N ALA A 2 -32.74 -19.81 6.52
CA ALA A 2 -31.90 -20.59 5.62
C ALA A 2 -30.79 -21.28 6.45
N ALA A 3 -30.39 -22.49 6.09
CA ALA A 3 -29.28 -23.15 6.77
C ALA A 3 -28.06 -22.21 6.70
N ALA A 4 -27.48 -21.89 7.85
CA ALA A 4 -26.34 -21.00 7.93
C ALA A 4 -25.14 -21.63 7.20
N GLU A 5 -24.49 -20.85 6.36
CA GLU A 5 -23.36 -21.30 5.56
C GLU A 5 -22.13 -21.46 6.45
N ARG A 6 -21.38 -22.55 6.24
CA ARG A 6 -20.24 -22.91 7.08
C ARG A 6 -18.99 -23.11 6.24
N PHE A 7 -17.85 -22.65 6.74
CA PHE A 7 -16.53 -23.06 6.23
C PHE A 7 -16.01 -24.23 7.07
N SER A 8 -14.98 -24.93 6.60
CA SER A 8 -14.38 -26.04 7.36
C SER A 8 -12.87 -25.92 7.46
N VAL A 9 -12.33 -26.42 8.56
CA VAL A 9 -10.89 -26.55 8.78
C VAL A 9 -10.58 -28.02 9.05
N VAL A 10 -9.55 -28.54 8.40
CA VAL A 10 -9.03 -29.87 8.66
C VAL A 10 -7.88 -29.74 9.62
N TYR A 11 -7.98 -30.38 10.78
CA TYR A 11 -6.93 -30.44 11.79
C TYR A 11 -6.28 -31.82 11.79
N HIS A 12 -4.97 -31.87 11.94
CA HIS A 12 -4.26 -33.06 12.38
C HIS A 12 -4.09 -33.00 13.90
N ILE A 13 -4.51 -34.07 14.57
CA ILE A 13 -4.55 -34.17 16.03
C ILE A 13 -3.74 -35.40 16.46
N GLU A 14 -2.77 -35.21 17.35
CA GLU A 14 -2.08 -36.30 18.03
C GLU A 14 -2.95 -36.84 19.16
N ALA A 15 -3.26 -38.14 19.11
CA ALA A 15 -4.08 -38.83 20.10
C ALA A 15 -3.86 -40.35 20.02
N GLU A 16 -3.83 -41.02 21.17
CA GLU A 16 -3.54 -42.45 21.28
C GLU A 16 -4.72 -43.34 20.88
N SER A 17 -5.94 -42.79 20.89
CA SER A 17 -7.17 -43.51 20.59
C SER A 17 -8.22 -42.62 19.92
N GLU A 18 -9.20 -43.24 19.27
CA GLU A 18 -10.34 -42.54 18.65
C GLU A 18 -11.12 -41.71 19.69
N SER A 19 -11.31 -42.26 20.90
CA SER A 19 -12.04 -41.57 21.96
C SER A 19 -11.32 -40.30 22.41
N GLU A 20 -9.99 -40.35 22.50
CA GLU A 20 -9.19 -39.17 22.82
C GLU A 20 -9.22 -38.17 21.66
N ALA A 21 -9.05 -38.63 20.42
CA ALA A 21 -9.11 -37.78 19.23
C ALA A 21 -10.46 -37.06 19.11
N LYS A 22 -11.57 -37.75 19.37
CA LYS A 22 -12.92 -37.18 19.37
C LYS A 22 -13.10 -36.14 20.46
N LYS A 23 -12.59 -36.40 21.67
CA LYS A 23 -12.60 -35.42 22.77
C LYS A 23 -11.82 -34.16 22.40
N ARG A 24 -10.60 -34.33 21.89
CA ARG A 24 -9.75 -33.21 21.47
C ARG A 24 -10.37 -32.42 20.32
N ALA A 25 -10.95 -33.09 19.32
CA ALA A 25 -11.67 -32.42 18.23
C ALA A 25 -12.89 -31.63 18.75
N PHE A 26 -13.61 -32.17 19.73
CA PHE A 26 -14.72 -31.46 20.36
C PHE A 26 -14.25 -30.26 21.18
N ASP A 27 -13.13 -30.39 21.91
CA ASP A 27 -12.50 -29.26 22.59
C ASP A 27 -12.13 -28.15 21.59
N ILE A 28 -11.61 -28.47 20.40
CA ILE A 28 -11.35 -27.47 19.34
C ILE A 28 -12.65 -26.75 18.93
N CYS A 29 -13.77 -27.48 18.83
CA CYS A 29 -15.05 -26.88 18.46
C CYS A 29 -15.48 -25.79 19.45
N LEU A 30 -15.29 -26.01 20.76
CA LEU A 30 -15.64 -25.06 21.81
C LEU A 30 -14.64 -23.90 21.88
N GLU A 31 -13.35 -24.20 21.85
CA GLU A 31 -12.26 -23.21 22.02
C GLU A 31 -12.19 -22.18 20.90
N GLN A 32 -12.61 -22.57 19.68
CA GLN A 32 -12.60 -21.65 18.54
C GLN A 32 -13.92 -20.88 18.36
N THR A 33 -14.91 -21.09 19.23
CA THR A 33 -16.23 -20.48 19.07
C THR A 33 -16.74 -19.79 20.32
N VAL A 34 -16.90 -20.53 21.42
CA VAL A 34 -17.57 -20.04 22.64
C VAL A 34 -16.62 -19.90 23.83
N GLU A 35 -15.44 -20.52 23.78
CA GLU A 35 -14.43 -20.49 24.85
C GLU A 35 -15.01 -20.83 26.24
N LEU A 36 -15.96 -21.76 26.24
CA LEU A 36 -16.76 -22.10 27.41
C LEU A 36 -16.90 -23.63 27.54
N PRO A 37 -16.82 -24.19 28.76
CA PRO A 37 -17.14 -25.60 28.99
C PRO A 37 -18.53 -25.95 28.48
N GLU A 38 -18.65 -27.10 27.79
CA GLU A 38 -19.90 -27.59 27.19
C GLU A 38 -21.12 -27.48 28.11
N LYS A 39 -20.97 -27.88 29.38
CA LYS A 39 -22.05 -27.87 30.38
C LYS A 39 -22.67 -26.49 30.65
N LEU A 40 -21.98 -25.40 30.28
CA LEU A 40 -22.45 -24.03 30.43
C LEU A 40 -23.07 -23.47 29.14
N VAL A 41 -22.95 -24.20 28.01
CA VAL A 41 -23.59 -23.88 26.74
C VAL A 41 -25.02 -24.44 26.76
N THR A 42 -25.92 -23.74 27.44
CA THR A 42 -27.32 -24.19 27.63
C THR A 42 -28.28 -23.66 26.57
N ASP A 43 -27.88 -22.65 25.81
CA ASP A 43 -28.70 -22.07 24.75
C ASP A 43 -28.66 -22.93 23.48
N GLU A 44 -29.83 -23.28 22.94
CA GLU A 44 -29.96 -24.16 21.78
C GLU A 44 -29.40 -23.53 20.50
N PHE A 45 -29.49 -22.21 20.33
CA PHE A 45 -28.91 -21.54 19.18
C PHE A 45 -27.39 -21.56 19.25
N ILE A 46 -26.81 -21.25 20.42
CA ILE A 46 -25.36 -21.30 20.61
C ILE A 46 -24.85 -22.73 20.37
N SER A 47 -25.48 -23.74 20.98
CA SER A 47 -25.07 -25.14 20.85
C SER A 47 -25.18 -25.66 19.41
N ASN A 48 -26.28 -25.36 18.70
CA ASN A 48 -26.55 -25.95 17.38
C ASN A 48 -25.98 -25.15 16.21
N VAL A 49 -25.69 -23.86 16.39
CA VAL A 49 -25.27 -22.95 15.30
C VAL A 49 -23.85 -22.45 15.55
N VAL A 50 -23.60 -21.81 16.69
CA VAL A 50 -22.34 -21.11 16.97
C VAL A 50 -21.19 -22.09 17.18
N VAL A 51 -21.41 -23.16 17.96
CA VAL A 51 -20.38 -24.16 18.25
C VAL A 51 -19.91 -24.87 16.96
N GLY A 52 -18.61 -25.13 16.87
CA GLY A 52 -18.01 -25.89 15.78
C GLY A 52 -18.59 -27.31 15.69
N LYS A 53 -18.63 -27.89 14.49
CA LYS A 53 -19.19 -29.23 14.28
C LYS A 53 -18.14 -30.15 13.71
N ILE A 54 -17.92 -31.28 14.36
CA ILE A 54 -17.08 -32.34 13.82
C ILE A 54 -17.83 -33.01 12.66
N GLU A 55 -17.40 -32.72 11.44
CA GLU A 55 -17.98 -33.26 10.20
C GLU A 55 -17.38 -34.62 9.83
N ALA A 56 -16.12 -34.86 10.20
CA ALA A 56 -15.44 -36.13 9.98
C ALA A 56 -14.28 -36.29 10.98
N LEU A 57 -14.03 -37.54 11.36
CA LEU A 57 -12.88 -37.94 12.16
C LEU A 57 -12.33 -39.26 11.60
N ALA A 58 -11.05 -39.32 11.29
CA ALA A 58 -10.41 -40.52 10.74
C ALA A 58 -8.97 -40.65 11.23
N GLU A 59 -8.52 -41.88 11.49
CA GLU A 59 -7.11 -42.15 11.78
C GLU A 59 -6.30 -42.09 10.47
N LEU A 60 -5.24 -41.29 10.43
CA LEU A 60 -4.33 -41.21 9.28
C LEU A 60 -3.21 -42.24 9.39
N LYS A 61 -2.66 -42.34 10.60
CA LYS A 61 -1.65 -43.29 11.02
C LYS A 61 -1.73 -43.41 12.53
N LYS A 62 -1.17 -44.49 13.09
CA LYS A 62 -1.13 -44.71 14.54
C LYS A 62 -0.69 -43.45 15.28
N GLY A 63 -1.55 -42.95 16.15
CA GLY A 63 -1.29 -41.76 16.98
C GLY A 63 -1.62 -40.42 16.33
N CYS A 64 -2.15 -40.38 15.10
CA CYS A 64 -2.44 -39.16 14.36
C CYS A 64 -3.78 -39.24 13.62
N TRP A 65 -4.65 -38.28 13.88
CA TRP A 65 -6.04 -38.23 13.43
C TRP A 65 -6.29 -36.99 12.59
N SER A 66 -7.12 -37.12 11.56
CA SER A 66 -7.68 -36.01 10.80
C SER A 66 -9.08 -35.71 11.31
N ALA A 67 -9.31 -34.48 11.76
CA ALA A 67 -10.62 -33.98 12.15
C ALA A 67 -11.03 -32.83 11.23
N ARG A 68 -12.13 -32.99 10.49
CA ARG A 68 -12.73 -31.88 9.73
C ARG A 68 -13.80 -31.25 10.59
N ILE A 69 -13.61 -29.99 10.95
CA ILE A 69 -14.53 -29.22 11.79
C ILE A 69 -15.10 -28.07 10.97
N SER A 70 -16.43 -27.91 10.97
CA SER A 70 -17.10 -26.79 10.32
C SER A 70 -17.48 -25.71 11.31
N TYR A 71 -17.40 -24.45 10.88
CA TYR A 71 -17.73 -23.26 11.66
C TYR A 71 -18.72 -22.41 10.89
N ASP A 72 -19.68 -21.84 11.60
CA ASP A 72 -20.61 -20.88 11.01
C ASP A 72 -19.85 -19.68 10.48
N ASN A 73 -20.19 -19.18 9.29
CA ASN A 73 -19.53 -17.99 8.76
C ASN A 73 -19.67 -16.79 9.71
N ASP A 74 -20.80 -16.68 10.41
CA ASP A 74 -21.07 -15.55 11.32
C ASP A 74 -20.14 -15.52 12.55
N THR A 75 -19.49 -16.64 12.92
CA THR A 75 -18.49 -16.63 14.01
C THR A 75 -17.24 -15.83 13.67
N THR A 76 -17.02 -15.59 12.38
CA THR A 76 -15.93 -14.75 11.88
C THR A 76 -16.26 -13.26 11.90
N GLY A 77 -17.55 -12.91 12.02
CA GLY A 77 -18.03 -11.54 11.79
C GLY A 77 -17.73 -10.99 10.39
N TYR A 78 -17.32 -11.85 9.45
CA TYR A 78 -16.74 -11.46 8.16
C TYR A 78 -15.50 -10.55 8.27
N GLU A 79 -14.79 -10.62 9.39
CA GLU A 79 -13.52 -9.93 9.61
C GLU A 79 -12.36 -10.92 9.44
N PHE A 80 -11.34 -10.54 8.69
CA PHE A 80 -10.24 -11.47 8.35
C PHE A 80 -9.40 -11.85 9.58
N THR A 81 -9.23 -10.92 10.52
CA THR A 81 -8.55 -11.16 11.80
C THR A 81 -9.29 -12.19 12.63
N GLN A 82 -10.60 -12.06 12.77
CA GLN A 82 -11.43 -13.00 13.50
C GLN A 82 -11.57 -14.34 12.75
N PHE A 83 -11.57 -14.34 11.41
CA PHE A 83 -11.47 -15.58 10.64
C PHE A 83 -10.19 -16.37 11.00
N ILE A 84 -9.02 -15.72 11.03
CA ILE A 84 -7.78 -16.40 11.46
C ILE A 84 -7.91 -16.89 12.90
N ASN A 85 -8.51 -16.10 13.79
CA ASN A 85 -8.76 -16.49 15.17
C ASN A 85 -9.63 -17.75 15.26
N VAL A 86 -10.73 -17.85 14.51
CA VAL A 86 -11.57 -19.07 14.49
C VAL A 86 -10.83 -20.26 13.89
N VAL A 87 -9.98 -20.05 12.88
CA VAL A 87 -9.19 -21.14 12.28
C VAL A 87 -8.18 -21.71 13.30
N PHE A 88 -7.45 -20.84 14.01
CA PHE A 88 -6.38 -21.30 14.90
C PHE A 88 -5.99 -20.31 16.01
N GLY A 89 -6.96 -19.83 16.79
CA GLY A 89 -6.79 -18.99 17.98
C GLY A 89 -6.31 -19.77 19.20
N ASN A 90 -7.14 -19.94 20.23
CA ASN A 90 -6.76 -20.61 21.48
C ASN A 90 -6.20 -22.04 21.27
N THR A 91 -6.68 -22.75 20.26
CA THR A 91 -6.18 -24.09 19.93
C THR A 91 -4.69 -24.08 19.57
N SER A 92 -4.14 -22.98 19.06
CA SER A 92 -2.71 -22.89 18.73
C SER A 92 -1.78 -23.00 19.95
N ILE A 93 -2.32 -22.89 21.16
CA ILE A 93 -1.58 -23.01 22.42
C ILE A 93 -1.50 -24.48 22.86
N LYS A 94 -2.34 -25.36 22.29
CA LYS A 94 -2.41 -26.78 22.64
C LYS A 94 -1.40 -27.58 21.81
N ASP A 95 -0.67 -28.48 22.45
CA ASP A 95 0.31 -29.36 21.80
C ASP A 95 -0.35 -30.35 20.84
N GLY A 96 0.36 -30.77 19.80
CA GLY A 96 -0.08 -31.87 18.92
C GLY A 96 -1.34 -31.59 18.10
N ILE A 97 -1.63 -30.31 17.82
CA ILE A 97 -2.72 -29.92 16.91
C ILE A 97 -2.16 -29.02 15.82
N LYS A 98 -2.47 -29.34 14.56
CA LYS A 98 -2.00 -28.59 13.39
C LYS A 98 -3.12 -28.38 12.39
N VAL A 99 -3.28 -27.16 11.86
CA VAL A 99 -4.17 -26.89 10.72
C VAL A 99 -3.56 -27.50 9.47
N GLN A 100 -4.27 -28.46 8.88
CA GLN A 100 -3.86 -29.11 7.65
C GLN A 100 -4.41 -28.41 6.40
N ASP A 101 -5.69 -28.06 6.41
CA ASP A 101 -6.40 -27.47 5.27
C ASP A 101 -7.51 -26.52 5.71
N ILE A 102 -7.85 -25.56 4.85
CA ILE A 102 -8.87 -24.54 5.06
C ILE A 102 -9.81 -24.54 3.86
N LEU A 103 -11.03 -25.04 4.06
CA LEU A 103 -12.08 -25.15 3.06
C LEU A 103 -13.03 -23.96 3.21
N LEU A 104 -12.77 -22.91 2.44
CA LEU A 104 -13.56 -21.67 2.44
C LEU A 104 -14.97 -21.89 1.89
N SER A 105 -15.95 -21.22 2.50
CA SER A 105 -17.33 -21.15 2.01
C SER A 105 -17.50 -20.07 0.92
N ASP A 106 -18.57 -20.15 0.14
CA ASP A 106 -18.87 -19.14 -0.89
C ASP A 106 -19.13 -17.76 -0.25
N GLY A 107 -19.74 -17.72 0.92
CA GLY A 107 -19.97 -16.50 1.70
C GLY A 107 -18.69 -15.79 2.09
N LEU A 108 -17.68 -16.52 2.60
CA LEU A 108 -16.37 -15.93 2.90
C LEU A 108 -15.65 -15.49 1.62
N LEU A 109 -15.70 -16.30 0.56
CA LEU A 109 -15.09 -15.94 -0.72
C LEU A 109 -15.70 -14.68 -1.35
N LYS A 110 -17.00 -14.43 -1.12
CA LYS A 110 -17.68 -13.19 -1.54
C LYS A 110 -17.37 -11.99 -0.66
N ALA A 111 -17.09 -12.21 0.63
CA ALA A 111 -16.81 -11.13 1.59
C ALA A 111 -15.43 -10.51 1.40
N PHE A 112 -14.47 -11.28 0.89
CA PHE A 112 -13.12 -10.81 0.61
C PHE A 112 -12.86 -10.70 -0.90
N THR A 113 -11.87 -9.91 -1.30
CA THR A 113 -11.55 -9.69 -2.72
C THR A 113 -10.57 -10.73 -3.27
N GLY A 114 -9.67 -11.24 -2.43
CA GLY A 114 -8.58 -12.11 -2.88
C GLY A 114 -7.53 -11.38 -3.71
N PRO A 115 -6.73 -12.12 -4.50
CA PRO A 115 -5.67 -11.55 -5.33
C PRO A 115 -6.26 -10.70 -6.45
N ARG A 116 -5.59 -9.58 -6.75
CA ARG A 116 -6.07 -8.64 -7.77
C ARG A 116 -5.60 -9.00 -9.18
N PHE A 117 -4.37 -9.48 -9.29
CA PHE A 117 -3.74 -9.84 -10.55
C PHE A 117 -3.68 -11.36 -10.70
N GLY A 118 -3.23 -12.05 -9.64
CA GLY A 118 -2.89 -13.46 -9.70
C GLY A 118 -1.87 -13.77 -10.81
N THR A 119 -1.79 -15.05 -11.19
CA THR A 119 -0.86 -15.55 -12.22
C THR A 119 -1.06 -14.85 -13.56
N THR A 120 -2.30 -14.80 -14.05
CA THR A 120 -2.62 -14.22 -15.37
C THR A 120 -2.32 -12.73 -15.42
N GLY A 121 -2.78 -11.96 -14.42
CA GLY A 121 -2.55 -10.52 -14.37
C GLY A 121 -1.07 -10.17 -14.23
N LEU A 122 -0.29 -10.95 -13.47
CA LEU A 122 1.17 -10.78 -13.40
C LEU A 122 1.84 -11.03 -14.76
N ARG A 123 1.44 -12.09 -15.46
CA ARG A 123 1.95 -12.38 -16.81
C ARG A 123 1.65 -11.26 -17.80
N GLU A 124 0.43 -10.74 -17.77
CA GLU A 124 0.00 -9.63 -18.61
C GLU A 124 0.78 -8.35 -18.31
N LEU A 125 0.91 -8.00 -17.02
CA LEU A 125 1.66 -6.83 -16.56
C LEU A 125 3.12 -6.88 -17.05
N LEU A 126 3.76 -8.05 -16.91
CA LEU A 126 5.17 -8.25 -17.23
C LEU A 126 5.42 -8.57 -18.72
N GLY A 127 4.36 -8.80 -19.50
CA GLY A 127 4.46 -9.15 -20.92
C GLY A 127 5.00 -10.57 -21.19
N VAL A 128 4.89 -11.48 -20.22
CA VAL A 128 5.47 -12.84 -20.31
C VAL A 128 4.39 -13.90 -20.42
N LYS A 129 4.14 -14.35 -21.66
CA LYS A 129 3.03 -15.26 -21.98
C LYS A 129 3.25 -16.70 -21.52
N SER A 130 4.49 -17.17 -21.47
CA SER A 130 4.81 -18.57 -21.15
C SER A 130 6.19 -18.70 -20.50
N GLY A 131 6.42 -19.82 -19.83
CA GLY A 131 7.62 -20.09 -19.08
C GLY A 131 7.67 -19.39 -17.71
N PRO A 132 8.66 -19.75 -16.87
CA PRO A 132 8.85 -19.18 -15.54
C PRO A 132 9.09 -17.68 -15.56
N LEU A 133 8.49 -16.95 -14.63
CA LEU A 133 8.90 -15.57 -14.34
C LEU A 133 10.17 -15.56 -13.49
N LEU A 134 10.94 -14.48 -13.60
CA LEU A 134 12.24 -14.33 -12.95
C LEU A 134 12.20 -13.23 -11.91
N CYS A 135 12.67 -13.54 -10.71
CA CYS A 135 12.78 -12.61 -9.61
C CYS A 135 14.19 -12.57 -9.04
N THR A 136 14.66 -11.38 -8.68
CA THR A 136 15.88 -11.21 -7.89
C THR A 136 15.70 -10.19 -6.78
N ALA A 137 16.61 -10.19 -5.80
CA ALA A 137 16.54 -9.33 -4.63
C ALA A 137 17.74 -8.36 -4.56
N LEU A 138 17.46 -7.08 -4.28
CA LEU A 138 18.48 -6.07 -4.03
C LEU A 138 19.09 -6.24 -2.63
N LYS A 139 20.41 -6.43 -2.56
CA LYS A 139 21.18 -6.69 -1.33
C LYS A 139 22.70 -6.49 -1.61
N PRO A 140 23.58 -6.35 -0.60
CA PRO A 140 23.36 -6.49 0.84
C PRO A 140 22.70 -5.28 1.50
N MET A 141 22.07 -5.51 2.65
CA MET A 141 21.71 -4.42 3.56
C MET A 141 23.00 -3.75 4.06
N GLY A 142 23.07 -2.42 3.97
CA GLY A 142 24.27 -1.63 4.23
C GLY A 142 24.75 -0.86 2.99
N SER A 143 24.31 -1.26 1.79
CA SER A 143 24.51 -0.49 0.56
C SER A 143 23.71 0.82 0.56
N SER A 144 24.23 1.83 -0.14
CA SER A 144 23.52 3.08 -0.36
C SER A 144 22.35 2.91 -1.33
N SER A 145 21.38 3.83 -1.27
CA SER A 145 20.24 3.85 -2.21
C SER A 145 20.69 3.87 -3.68
N GLN A 146 21.78 4.58 -4.00
CA GLN A 146 22.33 4.63 -5.36
C GLN A 146 22.90 3.28 -5.81
N VAL A 147 23.63 2.58 -4.95
CA VAL A 147 24.18 1.25 -5.28
C VAL A 147 23.04 0.26 -5.57
N LEU A 148 21.99 0.28 -4.76
CA LEU A 148 20.81 -0.58 -4.96
C LEU A 148 20.08 -0.22 -6.27
N ALA A 149 19.97 1.06 -6.61
CA ALA A 149 19.38 1.51 -7.86
C ALA A 149 20.21 1.10 -9.08
N ASP A 150 21.54 1.17 -9.01
CA ASP A 150 22.43 0.71 -10.09
C ASP A 150 22.32 -0.80 -10.31
N MET A 151 22.15 -1.58 -9.22
CA MET A 151 21.85 -3.01 -9.32
C MET A 151 20.50 -3.26 -9.97
N ALA A 152 19.46 -2.53 -9.55
CA ALA A 152 18.13 -2.65 -10.12
C ALA A 152 18.12 -2.36 -11.63
N TYR A 153 18.83 -1.30 -12.06
CA TYR A 153 19.01 -0.97 -13.46
C TYR A 153 19.65 -2.11 -14.26
N LYS A 154 20.77 -2.67 -13.77
CA LYS A 154 21.49 -3.76 -14.46
C LYS A 154 20.67 -5.04 -14.57
N PHE A 155 19.95 -5.41 -13.51
CA PHE A 155 19.05 -6.57 -13.55
C PHE A 155 17.88 -6.38 -14.52
N ALA A 156 17.27 -5.19 -14.54
CA ALA A 156 16.19 -4.88 -15.46
C ALA A 156 16.69 -4.86 -16.91
N LEU A 157 17.88 -4.28 -17.17
CA LEU A 157 18.54 -4.30 -18.48
C LEU A 157 18.79 -5.73 -18.95
N GLY A 158 19.24 -6.60 -18.04
CA GLY A 158 19.44 -8.03 -18.30
C GLY A 158 18.15 -8.83 -18.47
N GLY A 159 16.98 -8.22 -18.22
CA GLY A 159 15.65 -8.77 -18.49
C GLY A 159 14.99 -9.54 -17.35
N ILE A 160 15.39 -9.29 -16.09
CA ILE A 160 14.63 -9.78 -14.93
C ILE A 160 13.22 -9.18 -14.93
N ASP A 161 12.21 -10.00 -14.66
CA ASP A 161 10.81 -9.53 -14.68
C ASP A 161 10.44 -8.78 -13.39
N VAL A 162 10.87 -9.29 -12.23
CA VAL A 162 10.58 -8.70 -10.91
C VAL A 162 11.85 -8.48 -10.10
N ILE A 163 12.08 -7.25 -9.67
CA ILE A 163 13.17 -6.89 -8.75
C ILE A 163 12.54 -6.50 -7.43
N LYS A 164 12.87 -7.20 -6.34
CA LYS A 164 12.38 -6.87 -5.00
C LYS A 164 13.48 -6.33 -4.10
N ASP A 165 13.11 -5.54 -3.11
CA ASP A 165 13.99 -5.30 -1.96
C ASP A 165 14.33 -6.62 -1.26
N ASP A 166 15.52 -6.75 -0.66
CA ASP A 166 15.67 -7.70 0.44
C ASP A 166 14.71 -7.33 1.57
N HIS A 167 14.10 -8.32 2.21
CA HIS A 167 13.08 -8.11 3.24
C HIS A 167 13.62 -7.35 4.48
N GLY A 168 14.94 -7.33 4.70
CA GLY A 168 15.60 -6.52 5.72
C GLY A 168 15.78 -5.05 5.35
N LEU A 169 15.64 -4.65 4.08
CA LEU A 169 15.68 -3.23 3.68
C LEU A 169 14.41 -2.53 4.16
N ALA A 170 14.57 -1.59 5.09
CA ALA A 170 13.50 -0.80 5.68
C ALA A 170 13.84 0.69 5.54
N ASN A 171 13.99 1.42 6.65
CA ASN A 171 14.29 2.86 6.66
C ASN A 171 15.65 3.20 7.30
N GLN A 172 16.64 2.33 7.13
CA GLN A 172 17.97 2.52 7.70
C GLN A 172 18.64 3.80 7.18
N CYS A 173 19.57 4.39 7.94
CA CYS A 173 20.15 5.70 7.61
C CYS A 173 20.99 5.72 6.33
N TRP A 174 21.60 4.60 5.94
CA TRP A 174 22.37 4.47 4.70
C TRP A 174 21.48 4.28 3.45
N SER A 175 20.21 3.92 3.62
CA SER A 175 19.25 3.83 2.53
C SER A 175 17.84 4.06 3.06
N ARG A 176 17.42 5.33 3.09
CA ARG A 176 16.08 5.73 3.51
C ARG A 176 15.05 5.21 2.52
N TYR A 177 13.86 4.88 3.02
CA TYR A 177 12.82 4.24 2.20
C TYR A 177 12.47 5.08 0.97
N GLU A 178 12.08 6.35 1.18
CA GLU A 178 11.65 7.24 0.09
C GLU A 178 12.72 7.41 -1.00
N GLU A 179 13.96 7.67 -0.60
CA GLU A 179 15.08 7.82 -1.53
C GLU A 179 15.36 6.54 -2.30
N ARG A 180 15.47 5.39 -1.61
CA ARG A 180 15.70 4.09 -2.24
C ARG A 180 14.62 3.77 -3.26
N VAL A 181 13.36 3.94 -2.86
CA VAL A 181 12.21 3.58 -3.67
C VAL A 181 12.13 4.46 -4.90
N ALA A 182 12.35 5.77 -4.77
CA ALA A 182 12.42 6.68 -5.90
C ALA A 182 13.55 6.31 -6.88
N LEU A 183 14.77 6.09 -6.38
CA LEU A 183 15.93 5.78 -7.22
C LEU A 183 15.80 4.40 -7.92
N CYS A 184 15.36 3.37 -7.20
CA CYS A 184 15.18 2.04 -7.78
C CYS A 184 14.04 2.00 -8.81
N SER A 185 12.93 2.70 -8.54
CA SER A 185 11.82 2.79 -9.50
C SER A 185 12.25 3.53 -10.77
N ALA A 186 12.97 4.66 -10.63
CA ALA A 186 13.51 5.41 -11.76
C ALA A 186 14.53 4.58 -12.58
N ALA A 187 15.38 3.81 -11.89
CA ALA A 187 16.34 2.91 -12.52
C ALA A 187 15.66 1.83 -13.36
N VAL A 188 14.62 1.17 -12.83
CA VAL A 188 13.84 0.17 -13.58
C VAL A 188 13.09 0.81 -14.74
N ALA A 189 12.47 1.97 -14.54
CA ALA A 189 11.79 2.70 -15.61
C ALA A 189 12.73 3.07 -16.77
N ARG A 190 13.97 3.48 -16.45
CA ARG A 190 15.01 3.75 -17.45
C ARG A 190 15.36 2.50 -18.25
N ALA A 191 15.64 1.38 -17.58
CA ALA A 191 15.94 0.12 -18.26
C ALA A 191 14.77 -0.38 -19.14
N ASN A 192 13.53 -0.21 -18.69
CA ASN A 192 12.34 -0.52 -19.49
C ASN A 192 12.24 0.37 -20.74
N LYS A 193 12.54 1.67 -20.65
CA LYS A 193 12.58 2.58 -21.81
C LYS A 193 13.63 2.15 -22.83
N GLU A 194 14.78 1.68 -22.38
CA GLU A 194 15.89 1.25 -23.25
C GLU A 194 15.64 -0.11 -23.91
N THR A 195 14.99 -1.04 -23.19
CA THR A 195 14.81 -2.43 -23.65
C THR A 195 13.45 -2.72 -24.27
N GLY A 196 12.44 -1.87 -24.00
CA GLY A 196 11.04 -2.15 -24.34
C GLY A 196 10.40 -3.26 -23.50
N LYS A 197 11.04 -3.70 -22.40
CA LYS A 197 10.52 -4.71 -21.45
C LYS A 197 9.69 -4.05 -20.34
N ASN A 198 8.99 -4.87 -19.56
CA ASN A 198 8.09 -4.44 -18.48
C ASN A 198 8.57 -4.95 -17.09
N CYS A 199 9.84 -4.73 -16.74
CA CYS A 199 10.34 -5.06 -15.41
C CYS A 199 9.61 -4.22 -14.33
N ILE A 200 9.30 -4.81 -13.17
CA ILE A 200 8.78 -4.09 -12.02
C ILE A 200 9.74 -4.11 -10.84
N TYR A 201 9.74 -3.03 -10.07
CA TYR A 201 10.36 -2.97 -8.75
C TYR A 201 9.31 -3.12 -7.65
N ALA A 202 9.59 -3.97 -6.65
CA ALA A 202 8.75 -4.28 -5.50
C ALA A 202 9.46 -3.96 -4.17
N PRO A 203 9.32 -2.74 -3.62
CA PRO A 203 9.93 -2.36 -2.35
C PRO A 203 9.26 -3.03 -1.15
N CYS A 204 10.02 -3.19 -0.07
CA CYS A 204 9.55 -3.82 1.16
C CYS A 204 8.72 -2.87 2.02
N LEU A 205 7.47 -3.24 2.34
CA LEU A 205 6.56 -2.44 3.16
C LEU A 205 6.75 -2.61 4.68
N ASN A 206 7.85 -3.24 5.11
CA ASN A 206 8.12 -3.48 6.53
C ASN A 206 8.34 -2.16 7.31
N ALA A 207 7.32 -1.73 8.04
CA ALA A 207 7.27 -0.45 8.76
C ALA A 207 6.42 -0.59 10.05
N PRO A 208 6.52 0.36 10.99
CA PRO A 208 5.48 0.54 12.00
C PRO A 208 4.08 0.64 11.36
N ALA A 209 3.06 0.08 12.01
CA ALA A 209 1.73 -0.12 11.43
C ALA A 209 1.14 1.14 10.76
N HIS A 210 1.22 2.29 11.44
CA HIS A 210 0.71 3.58 10.92
C HIS A 210 1.39 4.09 9.64
N LEU A 211 2.52 3.50 9.23
CA LEU A 211 3.28 3.88 8.03
C LEU A 211 3.16 2.87 6.89
N VAL A 212 2.65 1.66 7.12
CA VAL A 212 2.64 0.59 6.10
C VAL A 212 1.86 1.02 4.86
N MET A 213 0.65 1.58 5.06
CA MET A 213 -0.19 2.05 3.96
C MET A 213 0.44 3.23 3.23
N GLU A 214 1.00 4.21 3.97
CA GLU A 214 1.64 5.37 3.33
C GLU A 214 2.86 4.97 2.51
N ARG A 215 3.63 3.98 2.96
CA ARG A 215 4.73 3.41 2.16
C ARG A 215 4.25 2.76 0.88
N ALA A 216 3.14 2.02 0.94
CA ALA A 216 2.54 1.43 -0.25
C ALA A 216 2.16 2.52 -1.27
N TRP A 217 1.49 3.59 -0.81
CA TRP A 217 1.13 4.72 -1.66
C TRP A 217 2.34 5.48 -2.17
N SER A 218 3.38 5.67 -1.37
CA SER A 218 4.62 6.32 -1.82
C SER A 218 5.34 5.49 -2.87
N ALA A 219 5.42 4.17 -2.70
CA ALA A 219 5.93 3.26 -3.73
C ALA A 219 5.17 3.41 -5.05
N LYS A 220 3.83 3.45 -4.98
CA LYS A 220 3.01 3.70 -6.17
C LYS A 220 3.32 5.05 -6.83
N ARG A 221 3.40 6.14 -6.06
CA ARG A 221 3.71 7.48 -6.58
C ARG A 221 5.11 7.55 -7.22
N ALA A 222 6.07 6.82 -6.66
CA ALA A 222 7.42 6.69 -7.20
C ALA A 222 7.49 5.85 -8.49
N GLY A 223 6.40 5.19 -8.88
CA GLY A 223 6.36 4.32 -10.06
C GLY A 223 6.84 2.89 -9.80
N ALA A 224 6.81 2.43 -8.54
CA ALA A 224 6.99 1.01 -8.26
C ALA A 224 5.88 0.21 -8.95
N GLY A 225 6.25 -0.90 -9.58
CA GLY A 225 5.31 -1.75 -10.33
C GLY A 225 4.74 -2.91 -9.51
N GLY A 226 5.05 -2.98 -8.22
CA GLY A 226 4.58 -3.98 -7.25
C GLY A 226 5.04 -3.61 -5.84
N VAL A 227 4.69 -4.42 -4.84
CA VAL A 227 5.18 -4.27 -3.46
C VAL A 227 5.48 -5.63 -2.81
N LEU A 228 6.39 -5.63 -1.84
CA LEU A 228 6.70 -6.79 -1.01
C LEU A 228 6.13 -6.60 0.39
N MET A 229 5.29 -7.53 0.83
CA MET A 229 4.72 -7.55 2.19
C MET A 229 5.21 -8.77 2.98
N LEU A 230 5.35 -8.60 4.30
CA LEU A 230 5.78 -9.65 5.22
C LEU A 230 4.58 -9.96 6.13
N PRO A 231 3.58 -10.73 5.70
CA PRO A 231 2.34 -10.91 6.46
C PRO A 231 2.56 -11.45 7.89
N GLY A 232 3.62 -12.23 8.13
CA GLY A 232 4.00 -12.67 9.48
C GLY A 232 4.47 -11.54 10.41
N ILE A 233 4.85 -10.37 9.87
CA ILE A 233 5.30 -9.19 10.64
C ILE A 233 4.27 -8.06 10.55
N THR A 234 3.83 -7.70 9.34
CA THR A 234 2.90 -6.58 9.12
C THR A 234 1.43 -6.98 9.24
N GLY A 235 1.12 -8.27 9.33
CA GLY A 235 -0.22 -8.83 9.43
C GLY A 235 -0.83 -9.20 8.07
N PHE A 236 -1.56 -10.33 8.04
CA PHE A 236 -2.33 -10.76 6.87
C PHE A 236 -3.50 -9.81 6.57
N ASP A 237 -4.17 -9.27 7.59
CA ASP A 237 -5.28 -8.34 7.36
C ASP A 237 -4.83 -7.03 6.71
N THR A 238 -3.64 -6.52 7.06
CA THR A 238 -3.04 -5.34 6.38
C THR A 238 -2.79 -5.63 4.89
N MET A 239 -2.36 -6.85 4.57
CA MET A 239 -2.19 -7.28 3.17
C MET A 239 -3.53 -7.37 2.44
N ARG A 240 -4.55 -7.96 3.07
CA ARG A 240 -5.93 -8.01 2.54
C ARG A 240 -6.51 -6.62 2.32
N LEU A 241 -6.34 -5.71 3.28
CA LEU A 241 -6.79 -4.32 3.20
C LEU A 241 -6.20 -3.64 1.95
N LEU A 242 -4.90 -3.78 1.74
CA LEU A 242 -4.20 -3.21 0.60
C LEU A 242 -4.63 -3.86 -0.73
N ALA A 243 -4.77 -5.19 -0.76
CA ALA A 243 -5.21 -5.93 -1.93
C ALA A 243 -6.65 -5.54 -2.35
N ALA A 244 -7.53 -5.29 -1.39
CA ALA A 244 -8.92 -4.92 -1.60
C ALA A 244 -9.10 -3.49 -2.15
N ASP A 245 -8.15 -2.58 -1.92
CA ASP A 245 -8.27 -1.18 -2.35
C ASP A 245 -8.23 -1.05 -3.89
N PRO A 246 -9.35 -0.66 -4.54
CA PRO A 246 -9.43 -0.55 -5.99
C PRO A 246 -8.45 0.49 -6.58
N ASN A 247 -8.05 1.47 -5.78
CA ASN A 247 -7.15 2.53 -6.18
C ASN A 247 -5.69 2.16 -5.98
N PHE A 248 -5.34 1.09 -5.25
CA PHE A 248 -3.93 0.72 -5.06
C PHE A 248 -3.35 0.11 -6.33
N GLY A 249 -3.98 -0.91 -6.90
CA GLY A 249 -3.71 -1.36 -8.27
C GLY A 249 -2.25 -1.77 -8.57
N LEU A 250 -1.51 -2.29 -7.59
CA LEU A 250 -0.19 -2.90 -7.76
C LEU A 250 -0.19 -4.33 -7.22
N PRO A 251 0.57 -5.26 -7.82
CA PRO A 251 0.66 -6.63 -7.33
C PRO A 251 1.42 -6.72 -6.01
N ILE A 252 1.03 -7.69 -5.18
CA ILE A 252 1.60 -7.92 -3.85
C ILE A 252 2.35 -9.25 -3.83
N LEU A 253 3.64 -9.19 -3.46
CA LEU A 253 4.46 -10.37 -3.17
C LEU A 253 4.48 -10.62 -1.67
N ALA A 254 4.01 -11.80 -1.24
CA ALA A 254 4.09 -12.20 0.16
C ALA A 254 5.46 -12.82 0.48
N HIS A 255 6.11 -12.35 1.54
CA HIS A 255 7.40 -12.83 2.02
C HIS A 255 7.24 -13.70 3.27
N PRO A 256 8.00 -14.81 3.43
CA PRO A 256 7.77 -15.79 4.49
C PRO A 256 8.38 -15.40 5.85
N ALA A 257 8.81 -14.14 6.02
CA ALA A 257 9.46 -13.71 7.25
C ALA A 257 8.50 -13.86 8.43
N MET A 258 9.00 -14.43 9.54
CA MET A 258 8.24 -14.80 10.74
C MET A 258 7.22 -15.94 10.54
N LEU A 259 6.92 -16.38 9.31
CA LEU A 259 5.97 -17.48 9.06
C LEU A 259 6.53 -18.88 9.40
N GLY A 260 7.85 -19.06 9.41
CA GLY A 260 8.47 -20.37 9.59
C GLY A 260 8.24 -21.04 10.96
N SER A 261 7.92 -20.28 12.02
CA SER A 261 7.50 -20.86 13.31
C SER A 261 6.08 -21.41 13.23
N PHE A 262 5.21 -20.78 12.45
CA PHE A 262 3.83 -21.23 12.27
C PHE A 262 3.76 -22.52 11.43
N SER A 263 4.67 -22.76 10.48
CA SER A 263 4.61 -23.95 9.63
C SER A 263 5.09 -25.25 10.30
N ARG A 264 5.82 -25.15 11.42
CA ARG A 264 6.30 -26.32 12.17
C ARG A 264 5.14 -27.04 12.85
N ASP A 265 4.47 -26.35 13.76
CA ASP A 265 3.46 -26.96 14.62
C ASP A 265 2.05 -26.36 14.42
N GLY A 266 1.92 -25.21 13.74
CA GLY A 266 0.63 -24.52 13.62
C GLY A 266 -0.15 -24.84 12.36
N PHE A 267 0.43 -24.59 11.20
CA PHE A 267 -0.21 -24.73 9.89
C PHE A 267 0.60 -25.63 8.97
N SER A 268 -0.05 -26.35 8.06
CA SER A 268 0.63 -26.98 6.94
C SER A 268 1.26 -25.92 6.03
N HIS A 269 2.30 -26.34 5.30
CA HIS A 269 2.96 -25.47 4.32
C HIS A 269 1.98 -24.96 3.26
N GLU A 270 1.13 -25.85 2.74
CA GLU A 270 0.06 -25.53 1.81
C GLU A 270 -0.89 -24.45 2.34
N SER A 271 -1.46 -24.66 3.53
CA SER A 271 -2.43 -23.74 4.11
C SER A 271 -1.82 -22.37 4.40
N LEU A 272 -0.60 -22.35 4.95
CA LEU A 272 0.03 -21.10 5.38
C LEU A 272 0.56 -20.27 4.22
N TYR A 273 1.36 -20.88 3.34
CA TYR A 273 2.05 -20.15 2.28
C TYR A 273 1.23 -20.07 1.00
N GLY A 274 0.37 -21.05 0.73
CA GLY A 274 -0.53 -21.07 -0.43
C GLY A 274 -1.87 -20.44 -0.11
N THR A 275 -2.73 -21.18 0.60
CA THR A 275 -4.14 -20.85 0.81
C THR A 275 -4.34 -19.50 1.52
N LEU A 276 -3.71 -19.29 2.67
CA LEU A 276 -3.90 -18.08 3.48
C LEU A 276 -3.29 -16.83 2.83
N CYS A 277 -2.09 -16.94 2.25
CA CYS A 277 -1.49 -15.83 1.48
C CYS A 277 -2.36 -15.43 0.28
N ARG A 278 -2.90 -16.42 -0.47
CA ARG A 278 -3.80 -16.18 -1.59
C ARG A 278 -5.11 -15.55 -1.14
N PHE A 279 -5.72 -16.08 -0.08
CA PHE A 279 -6.97 -15.57 0.46
C PHE A 279 -6.82 -14.12 0.98
N ALA A 280 -5.67 -13.80 1.59
CA ALA A 280 -5.29 -12.45 1.99
C ALA A 280 -4.88 -11.52 0.82
N GLY A 281 -4.90 -12.00 -0.43
CA GLY A 281 -4.75 -11.16 -1.62
C GLY A 281 -3.34 -11.02 -2.18
N ALA A 282 -2.40 -11.90 -1.83
CA ALA A 282 -1.10 -11.96 -2.49
C ALA A 282 -1.24 -12.42 -3.96
N ASP A 283 -0.45 -11.86 -4.87
CA ASP A 283 -0.40 -12.28 -6.29
C ASP A 283 0.73 -13.29 -6.55
N ALA A 284 1.74 -13.29 -5.66
CA ALA A 284 2.77 -14.31 -5.59
C ALA A 284 3.19 -14.53 -4.13
N THR A 285 3.58 -15.75 -3.79
CA THR A 285 3.99 -16.13 -2.43
C THR A 285 5.39 -16.70 -2.44
N ILE A 286 6.29 -16.09 -1.68
CA ILE A 286 7.68 -16.51 -1.53
C ILE A 286 7.78 -17.53 -0.40
N PHE A 287 8.48 -18.63 -0.63
CA PHE A 287 8.74 -19.64 0.39
C PHE A 287 10.14 -20.26 0.25
N PRO A 288 10.70 -20.81 1.34
CA PRO A 288 11.94 -21.57 1.29
C PRO A 288 11.86 -22.77 0.34
N ASN A 289 12.82 -22.88 -0.59
CA ASN A 289 12.89 -24.01 -1.51
C ASN A 289 13.58 -25.23 -0.87
N TYR A 290 13.16 -26.42 -1.28
CA TYR A 290 13.77 -27.68 -0.89
C TYR A 290 15.21 -27.83 -1.43
N GLY A 291 16.03 -28.58 -0.71
CA GLY A 291 17.45 -28.77 -1.05
C GLY A 291 18.29 -27.49 -0.98
N GLY A 292 17.73 -26.42 -0.40
CA GLY A 292 18.41 -25.17 -0.14
C GLY A 292 18.99 -25.11 1.28
N ARG A 293 19.19 -23.89 1.78
CA ARG A 293 19.65 -23.64 3.15
C ARG A 293 18.61 -24.03 4.22
N PHE A 294 17.33 -24.08 3.83
CA PHE A 294 16.20 -24.29 4.73
C PHE A 294 15.65 -25.70 4.58
N GLY A 295 15.11 -26.26 5.66
CA GLY A 295 14.75 -27.68 5.75
C GLY A 295 13.40 -28.09 5.15
N PHE A 296 12.86 -27.35 4.18
CA PHE A 296 11.59 -27.73 3.55
C PHE A 296 11.81 -28.94 2.64
N SER A 297 10.88 -29.90 2.67
CA SER A 297 10.88 -31.06 1.77
C SER A 297 10.35 -30.68 0.38
N LYS A 298 10.59 -31.55 -0.60
CA LYS A 298 10.04 -31.38 -1.96
C LYS A 298 8.51 -31.44 -1.96
N GLU A 299 7.95 -32.36 -1.19
CA GLU A 299 6.51 -32.58 -1.01
C GLU A 299 5.85 -31.36 -0.37
N GLU A 300 6.50 -30.78 0.66
CA GLU A 300 6.02 -29.55 1.29
C GLU A 300 5.98 -28.40 0.28
N CYS A 301 7.04 -28.23 -0.53
CA CYS A 301 7.06 -27.20 -1.57
C CYS A 301 6.01 -27.41 -2.66
N GLN A 302 5.77 -28.67 -3.07
CA GLN A 302 4.71 -29.01 -4.00
C GLN A 302 3.31 -28.73 -3.42
N SER A 303 3.12 -28.96 -2.11
CA SER A 303 1.88 -28.62 -1.41
C SER A 303 1.61 -27.11 -1.41
N ILE A 304 2.65 -26.27 -1.27
CA ILE A 304 2.52 -24.81 -1.40
C ILE A 304 2.05 -24.43 -2.81
N ALA A 305 2.67 -25.01 -3.84
CA ALA A 305 2.27 -24.78 -5.22
C ALA A 305 0.85 -25.28 -5.51
N HIS A 306 0.40 -26.35 -4.84
CA HIS A 306 -0.99 -26.81 -4.88
C HIS A 306 -1.94 -25.74 -4.31
N GLY A 307 -1.73 -25.27 -3.07
CA GLY A 307 -2.57 -24.21 -2.47
C GLY A 307 -2.60 -22.89 -3.26
N CYS A 308 -1.52 -22.58 -3.98
CA CYS A 308 -1.47 -21.43 -4.89
C CYS A 308 -2.44 -21.55 -6.09
N ARG A 309 -2.79 -22.78 -6.49
CA ARG A 309 -3.42 -23.09 -7.79
C ARG A 309 -4.77 -23.79 -7.68
N SER A 310 -5.04 -24.47 -6.58
CA SER A 310 -6.30 -25.19 -6.35
C SER A 310 -7.52 -24.28 -6.52
N SER A 311 -8.67 -24.86 -6.85
CA SER A 311 -9.90 -24.08 -7.00
C SER A 311 -10.24 -23.37 -5.68
N MET A 312 -10.55 -22.07 -5.76
CA MET A 312 -10.88 -21.22 -4.60
C MET A 312 -11.96 -20.22 -5.02
N GLY A 313 -13.16 -20.74 -5.33
CA GLY A 313 -14.24 -19.95 -5.93
C GLY A 313 -13.79 -19.27 -7.23
N THR A 314 -14.01 -17.95 -7.32
CA THR A 314 -13.64 -17.13 -8.47
C THR A 314 -12.23 -16.54 -8.36
N TYR A 315 -11.49 -16.81 -7.29
CA TYR A 315 -10.18 -16.19 -7.10
C TYR A 315 -9.17 -16.75 -8.11
N PRO A 316 -8.37 -15.88 -8.76
CA PRO A 316 -7.33 -16.36 -9.66
C PRO A 316 -6.28 -17.17 -8.87
N SER A 317 -5.59 -18.07 -9.56
CA SER A 317 -4.38 -18.69 -9.01
C SER A 317 -3.31 -17.63 -8.79
N ILE A 318 -2.34 -17.92 -7.93
CA ILE A 318 -1.19 -17.05 -7.64
C ILE A 318 0.11 -17.77 -8.00
N LEU A 319 1.20 -17.02 -8.14
CA LEU A 319 2.49 -17.63 -8.46
C LEU A 319 3.21 -18.14 -7.20
N PRO A 320 3.55 -19.44 -7.12
CA PRO A 320 4.55 -19.91 -6.17
C PRO A 320 5.91 -19.32 -6.52
N SER A 321 6.64 -18.83 -5.52
CA SER A 321 7.97 -18.25 -5.67
C SER A 321 9.00 -18.94 -4.76
N PRO A 322 9.57 -20.08 -5.20
CA PRO A 322 10.60 -20.77 -4.44
C PRO A 322 11.87 -19.90 -4.36
N GLY A 323 12.36 -19.67 -3.14
CA GLY A 323 13.55 -18.89 -2.86
C GLY A 323 14.41 -19.51 -1.75
N GLY A 324 15.62 -19.00 -1.55
CA GLY A 324 16.54 -19.51 -0.51
C GLY A 324 17.26 -20.81 -0.91
N GLY A 325 18.54 -20.70 -1.26
CA GLY A 325 19.32 -21.85 -1.78
C GLY A 325 19.02 -22.21 -3.23
N MET A 326 18.42 -21.28 -3.98
CA MET A 326 18.23 -21.37 -5.43
C MET A 326 19.51 -20.95 -6.17
N THR A 327 19.89 -21.70 -7.21
CA THR A 327 21.01 -21.39 -8.12
C THR A 327 20.56 -21.55 -9.58
N LEU A 328 21.29 -20.99 -10.55
CA LEU A 328 20.90 -21.11 -11.97
C LEU A 328 20.90 -22.56 -12.46
N GLU A 329 21.79 -23.41 -11.93
CA GLU A 329 21.90 -24.82 -12.32
C GLU A 329 20.64 -25.61 -11.99
N ARG A 330 19.89 -25.17 -10.99
CA ARG A 330 18.66 -25.83 -10.56
C ARG A 330 17.43 -25.40 -11.38
N VAL A 331 17.54 -24.41 -12.25
CA VAL A 331 16.39 -23.91 -13.04
C VAL A 331 15.64 -25.04 -13.78
N PRO A 332 16.29 -25.99 -14.48
CA PRO A 332 15.58 -27.11 -15.12
C PRO A 332 14.81 -27.96 -14.12
N GLU A 333 15.44 -28.33 -12.99
CA GLU A 333 14.81 -29.08 -11.90
C GLU A 333 13.57 -28.35 -11.35
N MET A 334 13.66 -27.03 -11.16
CA MET A 334 12.55 -26.22 -10.65
C MET A 334 11.38 -26.17 -11.64
N LYS A 335 11.67 -26.14 -12.95
CA LYS A 335 10.63 -26.23 -13.98
C LYS A 335 9.93 -27.59 -13.94
N ASP A 336 10.67 -28.68 -13.73
CA ASP A 336 10.07 -30.01 -13.63
C ASP A 336 9.14 -30.13 -12.41
N VAL A 337 9.49 -29.47 -11.30
CA VAL A 337 8.70 -29.54 -10.06
C VAL A 337 7.51 -28.59 -10.05
N TYR A 338 7.70 -27.35 -10.49
CA TYR A 338 6.67 -26.31 -10.37
C TYR A 338 5.93 -26.05 -11.69
N GLY A 339 6.47 -26.44 -12.84
CA GLY A 339 5.95 -26.07 -14.16
C GLY A 339 6.27 -24.62 -14.54
N ASP A 340 5.55 -24.11 -15.54
CA ASP A 340 5.80 -22.77 -16.09
C ASP A 340 5.22 -21.63 -15.23
N ASP A 341 4.15 -21.87 -14.48
CA ASP A 341 3.51 -20.89 -13.60
C ASP A 341 4.25 -20.78 -12.25
N VAL A 342 5.50 -20.33 -12.30
CA VAL A 342 6.37 -20.14 -11.15
C VAL A 342 7.15 -18.83 -11.28
N LEU A 343 7.41 -18.16 -10.16
CA LEU A 343 8.29 -16.99 -10.07
C LEU A 343 9.62 -17.40 -9.42
N LEU A 344 10.63 -17.74 -10.21
CA LEU A 344 11.91 -18.23 -9.71
C LEU A 344 12.71 -17.09 -9.06
N LEU A 345 12.91 -17.17 -7.74
CA LEU A 345 13.64 -16.17 -6.97
C LEU A 345 15.11 -16.58 -6.76
N ILE A 346 16.02 -15.96 -7.50
CA ILE A 346 17.46 -16.19 -7.39
C ILE A 346 18.15 -14.90 -6.97
N GLY A 347 18.64 -14.88 -5.73
CA GLY A 347 19.29 -13.72 -5.13
C GLY A 347 20.82 -13.83 -5.10
N GLY A 348 21.35 -14.55 -4.11
CA GLY A 348 22.79 -14.55 -3.81
C GLY A 348 23.65 -15.14 -4.92
N ASP A 349 23.21 -16.25 -5.49
CA ASP A 349 23.87 -16.89 -6.63
C ASP A 349 23.98 -15.93 -7.82
N LEU A 350 22.88 -15.27 -8.19
CA LEU A 350 22.85 -14.35 -9.33
C LEU A 350 23.79 -13.15 -9.15
N ILE A 351 23.88 -12.60 -7.93
CA ILE A 351 24.80 -11.50 -7.61
C ILE A 351 26.26 -11.97 -7.59
N GLY A 352 26.52 -13.18 -7.08
CA GLY A 352 27.87 -13.68 -6.81
C GLY A 352 28.59 -14.30 -8.01
N ARG A 353 27.90 -14.53 -9.14
CA ARG A 353 28.46 -15.22 -10.31
C ARG A 353 29.59 -14.45 -10.99
N THR A 354 29.31 -13.23 -11.42
CA THR A 354 30.29 -12.31 -12.01
C THR A 354 29.98 -10.87 -11.59
N PRO A 355 30.95 -9.94 -11.69
CA PRO A 355 30.69 -8.51 -11.46
C PRO A 355 29.66 -7.89 -12.43
N ASP A 356 29.39 -8.53 -13.57
CA ASP A 356 28.41 -8.08 -14.55
C ASP A 356 27.01 -8.64 -14.25
N LEU A 357 26.23 -7.88 -13.50
CA LEU A 357 24.86 -8.24 -13.13
C LEU A 357 23.93 -8.35 -14.34
N THR A 358 24.18 -7.60 -15.42
CA THR A 358 23.38 -7.66 -16.65
C THR A 358 23.60 -9.01 -17.32
N ALA A 359 24.86 -9.42 -17.50
CA ALA A 359 25.20 -10.73 -18.07
C ALA A 359 24.69 -11.90 -17.21
N ASN A 360 24.75 -11.77 -15.89
CA ASN A 360 24.20 -12.79 -14.98
C ASN A 360 22.68 -12.93 -15.18
N ALA A 361 21.93 -11.83 -15.31
CA ALA A 361 20.49 -11.85 -15.59
C ALA A 361 20.15 -12.46 -16.95
N VAL A 362 20.92 -12.16 -18.00
CA VAL A 362 20.77 -12.79 -19.33
C VAL A 362 20.97 -14.31 -19.26
N THR A 363 21.95 -14.75 -18.47
CA THR A 363 22.20 -16.18 -18.22
C THR A 363 21.00 -16.82 -17.51
N PHE A 364 20.36 -16.12 -16.58
CA PHE A 364 19.17 -16.63 -15.89
C PHE A 364 18.00 -16.83 -16.85
N ILE A 365 17.71 -15.86 -17.72
CA ILE A 365 16.67 -16.00 -18.76
C ILE A 365 16.99 -17.21 -19.64
N SER A 366 18.23 -17.29 -20.11
CA SER A 366 18.68 -18.37 -21.00
C SER A 366 18.50 -19.76 -20.37
N ALA A 367 18.79 -19.90 -19.08
CA ALA A 367 18.61 -21.15 -18.34
C ALA A 367 17.13 -21.61 -18.28
N THR A 368 16.17 -20.69 -18.42
CA THR A 368 14.74 -21.05 -18.43
C THR A 368 14.27 -21.61 -19.76
N GLY A 369 15.03 -21.41 -20.84
CA GLY A 369 14.60 -21.71 -22.20
C GLY A 369 13.47 -20.79 -22.70
N ARG A 370 13.14 -19.70 -22.00
CA ARG A 370 12.23 -18.68 -22.50
C ARG A 370 12.84 -18.04 -23.75
N PRO A 371 12.09 -17.94 -24.87
CA PRO A 371 12.55 -17.18 -26.01
C PRO A 371 12.79 -15.74 -25.55
N GLU A 372 13.91 -15.15 -25.98
CA GLU A 372 14.17 -13.73 -25.74
C GLU A 372 12.97 -12.97 -26.29
N ALA A 373 12.31 -12.19 -25.43
CA ALA A 373 11.16 -11.40 -25.87
C ALA A 373 11.64 -10.51 -27.01
N ALA A 374 11.08 -10.72 -28.21
CA ALA A 374 11.23 -9.74 -29.28
C ALA A 374 10.82 -8.38 -28.68
N PRO A 375 11.62 -7.32 -28.87
CA PRO A 375 11.24 -6.00 -28.38
C PRO A 375 9.80 -5.77 -28.82
N ALA A 376 8.91 -5.51 -27.87
CA ALA A 376 7.54 -5.17 -28.21
C ALA A 376 7.64 -4.05 -29.25
N PRO A 377 6.92 -4.13 -30.39
CA PRO A 377 6.91 -3.01 -31.32
C PRO A 377 6.56 -1.80 -30.49
N VAL A 378 7.50 -0.87 -30.39
CA VAL A 378 7.27 0.42 -29.78
C VAL A 378 6.20 1.02 -30.67
N ALA A 379 4.93 0.82 -30.30
CA ALA A 379 3.89 1.68 -30.79
C ALA A 379 4.39 3.05 -30.36
N ALA A 380 4.84 3.82 -31.34
CA ALA A 380 5.30 5.17 -31.13
C ALA A 380 4.12 5.94 -30.53
N LYS A 381 3.99 5.92 -29.21
CA LYS A 381 3.62 7.12 -28.50
C LYS A 381 4.77 8.05 -28.80
N ALA A 382 4.60 8.80 -29.89
CA ALA A 382 5.44 9.92 -30.20
C ALA A 382 5.52 10.78 -28.94
N GLU A 383 6.65 10.70 -28.25
CA GLU A 383 7.23 11.87 -27.60
C GLU A 383 7.53 12.84 -28.75
N ALA A 384 6.48 13.53 -29.22
CA ALA A 384 6.68 14.79 -29.88
C ALA A 384 7.36 15.67 -28.83
N ALA A 385 8.53 16.22 -29.15
CA ALA A 385 8.93 17.50 -28.58
C ALA A 385 7.69 18.40 -28.57
N PRO A 386 7.41 19.18 -27.51
CA PRO A 386 6.20 19.98 -27.46
C PRO A 386 6.29 21.04 -28.56
N ALA A 387 5.85 20.70 -29.76
CA ALA A 387 5.28 21.63 -30.69
C ALA A 387 4.06 22.18 -29.96
N GLU A 388 4.00 23.50 -29.80
CA GLU A 388 2.82 24.21 -29.36
C GLU A 388 1.63 23.69 -30.18
N ARG A 389 0.85 22.79 -29.59
CA ARG A 389 -0.41 22.35 -30.17
C ARG A 389 -1.31 23.59 -30.11
N PRO A 390 -1.91 24.04 -31.23
CA PRO A 390 -2.98 25.02 -31.12
C PRO A 390 -4.04 24.41 -30.21
N ALA A 391 -4.35 25.10 -29.12
CA ALA A 391 -5.21 24.61 -28.07
C ALA A 391 -6.53 24.10 -28.68
N LYS A 392 -6.71 22.77 -28.77
CA LYS A 392 -8.03 22.20 -29.03
C LYS A 392 -8.88 22.63 -27.84
N ARG A 393 -9.85 23.50 -28.10
CA ARG A 393 -10.82 23.98 -27.13
C ARG A 393 -11.61 22.78 -26.61
N ILE A 394 -11.16 22.18 -25.51
CA ILE A 394 -11.87 21.10 -24.81
C ILE A 394 -13.19 21.72 -24.34
N LYS A 395 -14.32 21.22 -24.85
CA LYS A 395 -15.63 21.60 -24.31
C LYS A 395 -15.69 21.13 -22.87
N ARG A 396 -15.85 22.07 -21.92
CA ARG A 396 -16.07 21.72 -20.52
C ARG A 396 -17.35 20.89 -20.38
N PRO A 397 -17.36 19.82 -19.58
CA PRO A 397 -18.58 19.11 -19.24
C PRO A 397 -19.55 20.04 -18.48
N ALA A 398 -20.83 19.67 -18.44
CA ALA A 398 -21.84 20.42 -17.68
C ALA A 398 -21.40 20.55 -16.22
N GLU A 399 -21.43 21.77 -15.68
CA GLU A 399 -20.84 22.04 -14.38
C GLU A 399 -21.78 21.60 -13.24
N PRO A 400 -21.30 20.80 -12.27
CA PRO A 400 -22.12 20.37 -11.13
C PRO A 400 -22.47 21.56 -10.22
N PRO A 401 -23.48 21.44 -9.32
CA PRO A 401 -23.87 22.51 -8.40
C PRO A 401 -22.68 23.05 -7.59
N LEU A 402 -22.69 24.34 -7.26
CA LEU A 402 -21.59 24.93 -6.47
C LEU A 402 -21.60 24.42 -5.02
N THR A 403 -22.77 24.16 -4.46
CA THR A 403 -22.96 23.68 -3.08
C THR A 403 -23.16 22.16 -3.02
N GLY A 404 -22.69 21.51 -1.96
CA GLY A 404 -22.78 20.07 -1.73
C GLY A 404 -21.42 19.36 -1.77
N ASN A 405 -21.38 18.14 -1.23
CA ASN A 405 -20.16 17.33 -1.15
C ASN A 405 -19.98 16.45 -2.40
N HIS A 406 -19.57 17.07 -3.49
CA HIS A 406 -19.27 16.39 -4.75
C HIS A 406 -18.12 17.08 -5.48
N SER A 407 -17.47 16.34 -6.37
CA SER A 407 -16.36 16.85 -7.19
C SER A 407 -16.80 18.05 -8.03
N LYS A 408 -16.02 19.14 -7.99
CA LYS A 408 -16.26 20.36 -8.77
C LYS A 408 -14.94 20.98 -9.21
N VAL A 409 -14.97 21.67 -10.35
CA VAL A 409 -13.83 22.46 -10.85
C VAL A 409 -14.26 23.92 -10.82
N LEU A 410 -13.51 24.74 -10.09
CA LEU A 410 -13.70 26.19 -10.07
C LEU A 410 -12.75 26.80 -11.08
N ALA A 411 -13.31 27.24 -12.19
CA ALA A 411 -12.54 27.78 -13.28
C ALA A 411 -12.08 29.21 -13.00
N HIS A 412 -10.78 29.45 -13.10
CA HIS A 412 -10.23 30.80 -13.06
C HIS A 412 -10.63 31.59 -14.32
N SER A 413 -11.12 32.81 -14.15
CA SER A 413 -11.64 33.68 -15.22
C SER A 413 -10.57 34.54 -15.91
N GLY A 414 -9.32 34.50 -15.41
CA GLY A 414 -8.19 35.23 -15.99
C GLY A 414 -7.85 36.55 -15.27
N ASP A 415 -8.73 37.01 -14.38
CA ASP A 415 -8.65 38.25 -13.63
C ASP A 415 -8.57 38.02 -12.11
N PHE A 416 -8.16 36.83 -11.68
CA PHE A 416 -8.14 36.42 -10.28
C PHE A 416 -9.54 36.34 -9.65
N THR A 417 -10.54 36.08 -10.48
CA THR A 417 -11.87 35.59 -10.07
C THR A 417 -12.08 34.14 -10.51
N TRP A 418 -13.05 33.48 -9.89
CA TRP A 418 -13.43 32.11 -10.22
C TRP A 418 -14.90 32.04 -10.56
N ASP A 419 -15.22 31.35 -11.65
CA ASP A 419 -16.58 31.21 -12.15
C ASP A 419 -17.53 30.70 -11.06
N ARG A 420 -18.69 31.37 -10.93
CA ARG A 420 -19.74 31.12 -9.93
C ARG A 420 -19.35 31.38 -8.46
N VAL A 421 -18.11 31.74 -8.16
CA VAL A 421 -17.67 31.99 -6.78
C VAL A 421 -17.78 33.49 -6.46
N PRO A 422 -18.63 33.89 -5.48
CA PRO A 422 -18.78 35.30 -5.15
C PRO A 422 -17.54 35.85 -4.44
N LEU A 423 -17.22 37.10 -4.76
CA LEU A 423 -16.29 37.93 -3.98
C LEU A 423 -17.00 38.36 -2.68
N GLU A 424 -16.31 38.21 -1.56
CA GLU A 424 -16.78 38.60 -0.23
C GLU A 424 -15.88 39.70 0.34
N ASP A 425 -16.45 40.54 1.20
CA ASP A 425 -15.65 41.43 2.04
C ASP A 425 -14.84 40.60 3.06
N TYR A 426 -13.63 41.06 3.37
CA TYR A 426 -12.75 40.40 4.33
C TYR A 426 -13.39 40.31 5.72
N LYS A 427 -13.86 41.46 6.23
CA LYS A 427 -14.55 41.70 7.51
C LYS A 427 -15.53 42.87 7.33
N PRO A 428 -16.47 43.14 8.26
CA PRO A 428 -17.40 44.26 8.12
C PRO A 428 -16.70 45.62 7.94
N PRO A 429 -17.20 46.54 7.10
CA PRO A 429 -16.52 47.81 6.74
C PRO A 429 -16.36 48.81 7.91
N ALA A 430 -17.09 48.62 9.01
CA ALA A 430 -17.05 49.50 10.17
C ALA A 430 -15.81 49.28 11.07
N ASP A 431 -14.95 48.31 10.75
CA ASP A 431 -13.75 47.97 11.50
C ASP A 431 -12.51 48.60 10.84
N ASN A 432 -11.88 49.57 11.52
CA ASN A 432 -10.66 50.24 11.06
C ASN A 432 -9.39 49.37 11.19
N SER A 433 -9.50 48.09 11.58
CA SER A 433 -8.36 47.20 11.78
C SER A 433 -7.71 46.69 10.48
N TRP A 434 -8.36 46.90 9.32
CA TRP A 434 -7.90 46.45 8.01
C TRP A 434 -8.24 47.50 6.94
N LYS A 435 -7.57 47.43 5.79
CA LYS A 435 -7.79 48.36 4.68
C LYS A 435 -7.64 47.68 3.34
N GLY A 436 -8.65 47.79 2.48
CA GLY A 436 -8.57 47.39 1.07
C GLY A 436 -8.33 45.89 0.86
N VAL A 437 -8.93 45.03 1.69
CA VAL A 437 -8.82 43.57 1.61
C VAL A 437 -10.13 42.94 1.15
N THR A 438 -10.07 42.09 0.13
CA THR A 438 -11.20 41.26 -0.32
C THR A 438 -10.88 39.78 -0.14
N ARG A 439 -11.92 38.94 -0.01
CA ARG A 439 -11.79 37.49 0.19
C ARG A 439 -12.70 36.72 -0.74
N THR A 440 -12.19 35.65 -1.35
CA THR A 440 -12.97 34.66 -2.09
C THR A 440 -12.75 33.29 -1.46
N GLU A 441 -13.81 32.67 -0.95
CA GLU A 441 -13.74 31.32 -0.37
C GLU A 441 -13.84 30.32 -1.52
N LEU A 442 -12.77 29.59 -1.83
CA LEU A 442 -12.76 28.66 -2.97
C LEU A 442 -13.36 27.32 -2.55
N ILE A 443 -12.80 26.69 -1.50
CA ILE A 443 -13.19 25.35 -1.04
C ILE A 443 -13.35 25.36 0.50
N GLY A 444 -14.41 24.71 1.00
CA GLY A 444 -14.61 24.42 2.43
C GLY A 444 -15.84 25.08 3.06
N LYS A 445 -16.46 26.06 2.40
CA LYS A 445 -17.64 26.78 2.93
C LYS A 445 -18.98 26.39 2.31
N ARG A 446 -18.99 25.54 1.28
CA ARG A 446 -20.20 25.27 0.48
C ARG A 446 -20.63 23.80 0.55
N GLY A 447 -20.39 23.15 1.69
CA GLY A 447 -20.77 21.77 1.96
C GLY A 447 -19.74 20.73 1.50
N GLU A 448 -18.55 21.16 1.09
CA GLU A 448 -17.40 20.25 0.96
C GLU A 448 -16.93 19.77 2.34
N THR A 449 -16.31 18.59 2.42
CA THR A 449 -15.80 18.01 3.69
C THR A 449 -14.25 17.92 3.83
N PRO A 450 -13.42 18.78 3.20
CA PRO A 450 -11.98 18.73 3.44
C PRO A 450 -11.65 19.22 4.85
N SER A 451 -10.61 18.65 5.45
CA SER A 451 -10.11 19.08 6.77
C SER A 451 -9.48 20.49 6.77
N PHE A 452 -9.38 21.14 5.60
CA PHE A 452 -8.84 22.49 5.42
C PHE A 452 -9.67 23.28 4.41
N HIS A 453 -9.67 24.61 4.57
CA HIS A 453 -10.29 25.54 3.63
C HIS A 453 -9.22 26.17 2.74
N VAL A 454 -9.59 26.43 1.48
CA VAL A 454 -8.76 27.17 0.53
C VAL A 454 -9.45 28.49 0.22
N ARG A 455 -8.75 29.59 0.47
CA ARG A 455 -9.28 30.94 0.34
C ARG A 455 -8.31 31.77 -0.50
N TYR A 456 -8.85 32.67 -1.30
CA TYR A 456 -8.08 33.68 -2.00
C TYR A 456 -8.33 35.04 -1.37
N PHE A 457 -7.28 35.84 -1.21
CA PHE A 457 -7.36 37.21 -0.72
C PHE A 457 -6.68 38.15 -1.70
N GLU A 458 -7.16 39.38 -1.79
CA GLU A 458 -6.44 40.49 -2.41
C GLU A 458 -6.31 41.64 -1.43
N VAL A 459 -5.12 42.24 -1.39
CA VAL A 459 -4.81 43.47 -0.66
C VAL A 459 -4.48 44.54 -1.69
N ALA A 460 -5.31 45.58 -1.76
CA ALA A 460 -5.11 46.70 -2.67
C ALA A 460 -3.81 47.48 -2.33
N PRO A 461 -3.20 48.19 -3.29
CA PRO A 461 -2.05 49.07 -3.01
C PRO A 461 -2.31 50.01 -1.84
N GLY A 462 -1.41 49.99 -0.84
CA GLY A 462 -1.55 50.77 0.40
C GLY A 462 -2.60 50.21 1.39
N GLY A 463 -3.04 48.98 1.18
CA GLY A 463 -3.93 48.22 2.05
C GLY A 463 -3.18 47.23 2.95
N HIS A 464 -3.88 46.70 3.95
CA HIS A 464 -3.36 45.72 4.91
C HIS A 464 -4.49 44.89 5.52
N SER A 465 -4.18 43.64 5.90
CA SER A 465 -5.05 42.81 6.72
C SER A 465 -5.09 43.31 8.17
N THR A 466 -5.94 42.69 8.99
CA THR A 466 -5.87 42.88 10.45
C THR A 466 -4.54 42.34 10.97
N LEU A 467 -3.94 43.04 11.92
CA LEU A 467 -2.87 42.51 12.75
C LEU A 467 -3.50 41.62 13.83
N GLU A 468 -3.26 40.32 13.76
CA GLU A 468 -3.90 39.34 14.65
C GLU A 468 -2.99 38.15 14.98
N GLN A 469 -3.40 37.38 15.99
CA GLN A 469 -2.79 36.09 16.35
C GLN A 469 -3.87 35.06 16.70
N HIS A 470 -3.56 33.78 16.55
CA HIS A 470 -4.45 32.65 16.87
C HIS A 470 -3.69 31.33 16.82
N ILE A 471 -4.32 30.24 17.28
CA ILE A 471 -3.72 28.90 17.34
C ILE A 471 -3.66 28.26 15.96
N HIS A 472 -4.67 28.44 15.11
CA HIS A 472 -4.63 27.83 13.77
C HIS A 472 -3.49 28.40 12.91
N GLU A 473 -2.93 27.57 12.06
CA GLU A 473 -1.81 27.92 11.18
C GLU A 473 -2.31 28.54 9.88
N HIS A 474 -1.44 29.30 9.21
CA HIS A 474 -1.66 29.70 7.82
C HIS A 474 -0.54 29.20 6.93
N VAL A 475 -0.92 28.71 5.76
CA VAL A 475 -0.02 28.61 4.60
C VAL A 475 -0.47 29.66 3.59
N VAL A 476 0.42 30.58 3.23
CA VAL A 476 0.18 31.69 2.31
C VAL A 476 1.02 31.51 1.06
N VAL A 477 0.37 31.51 -0.10
CA VAL A 477 1.02 31.35 -1.41
C VAL A 477 0.59 32.49 -2.33
N PRO A 478 1.45 33.51 -2.56
CA PRO A 478 1.17 34.58 -3.50
C PRO A 478 1.01 34.06 -4.93
N ILE A 479 -0.05 34.52 -5.59
CA ILE A 479 -0.33 34.21 -6.99
C ILE A 479 -0.59 35.45 -7.85
N ARG A 480 -0.63 36.65 -7.24
CA ARG A 480 -0.80 37.95 -7.92
C ARG A 480 0.04 39.03 -7.25
N GLY A 481 0.70 39.87 -8.05
CA GLY A 481 1.47 41.00 -7.56
C GLY A 481 2.59 40.64 -6.57
N LYS A 482 2.98 41.63 -5.76
CA LYS A 482 3.96 41.51 -4.68
C LYS A 482 3.40 42.17 -3.44
N GLY A 483 3.75 41.62 -2.28
CA GLY A 483 3.36 42.16 -0.99
C GLY A 483 4.36 41.79 0.07
N GLU A 484 3.99 42.03 1.31
CA GLU A 484 4.82 41.75 2.46
C GLU A 484 3.97 41.04 3.52
N ILE A 485 4.61 40.12 4.25
CA ILE A 485 4.03 39.48 5.42
C ILE A 485 4.87 39.84 6.63
N MET A 486 4.23 40.41 7.64
CA MET A 486 4.75 40.34 9.00
C MET A 486 4.39 38.98 9.57
N ALA A 487 5.39 38.22 9.99
CA ALA A 487 5.22 36.98 10.73
C ALA A 487 6.11 37.05 11.97
N ASN A 488 5.47 37.01 13.14
CA ASN A 488 6.09 37.31 14.43
C ASN A 488 6.69 38.73 14.44
N THR A 489 8.00 38.87 14.67
CA THR A 489 8.70 40.17 14.75
C THR A 489 9.36 40.61 13.44
N ARG A 490 9.19 39.85 12.34
CA ARG A 490 9.89 40.10 11.08
C ARG A 490 8.93 40.34 9.94
N VAL A 491 9.32 41.25 9.05
CA VAL A 491 8.65 41.51 7.77
C VAL A 491 9.44 40.86 6.65
N TRP A 492 8.72 40.13 5.78
CA TRP A 492 9.28 39.43 4.64
C TRP A 492 8.60 39.87 3.36
N PRO A 493 9.34 40.24 2.31
CA PRO A 493 8.75 40.46 0.99
C PRO A 493 8.32 39.12 0.40
N LEU A 494 7.16 39.11 -0.26
CA LEU A 494 6.56 37.97 -0.91
C LEU A 494 6.27 38.28 -2.38
N LYS A 495 6.65 37.35 -3.26
CA LYS A 495 6.35 37.39 -4.70
C LYS A 495 5.70 36.08 -5.16
N PHE A 496 5.23 36.07 -6.39
CA PHE A 496 4.58 34.92 -7.04
C PHE A 496 5.35 33.60 -6.79
N GLY A 497 4.64 32.60 -6.29
CA GLY A 497 5.16 31.25 -6.06
C GLY A 497 5.98 31.07 -4.78
N ASP A 498 6.27 32.13 -4.04
CA ASP A 498 6.82 32.01 -2.69
C ASP A 498 5.80 31.32 -1.76
N VAL A 499 6.27 30.81 -0.63
CA VAL A 499 5.42 30.19 0.40
C VAL A 499 5.78 30.75 1.75
N ALA A 500 4.79 31.31 2.45
CA ALA A 500 4.93 31.72 3.84
C ALA A 500 4.10 30.81 4.74
N TYR A 501 4.68 30.40 5.86
CA TYR A 501 4.00 29.67 6.92
C TYR A 501 3.95 30.54 8.16
N VAL A 502 2.76 30.70 8.73
CA VAL A 502 2.55 31.39 9.99
C VAL A 502 2.25 30.33 11.05
N ALA A 503 3.16 30.19 12.01
CA ALA A 503 3.05 29.22 13.08
C ALA A 503 1.93 29.60 14.08
N PRO A 504 1.46 28.64 14.90
CA PRO A 504 0.49 28.92 15.94
C PRO A 504 0.95 30.05 16.86
N ARG A 505 0.08 31.01 17.11
CA ARG A 505 0.26 32.19 17.98
C ARG A 505 1.28 33.23 17.51
N ASP A 506 1.89 33.07 16.34
CA ASP A 506 2.72 34.13 15.78
C ASP A 506 1.82 35.30 15.32
N PRO A 507 2.05 36.54 15.83
CA PRO A 507 1.40 37.72 15.30
C PRO A 507 1.67 37.86 13.81
N HIS A 508 0.66 38.20 13.02
CA HIS A 508 0.85 38.34 11.58
C HIS A 508 -0.06 39.40 10.96
N GLN A 509 0.44 39.98 9.88
CA GLN A 509 -0.28 40.96 9.07
C GLN A 509 0.26 40.91 7.64
N LEU A 510 -0.63 40.97 6.64
CA LEU A 510 -0.26 41.03 5.24
C LEU A 510 -0.58 42.41 4.67
N PHE A 511 0.32 42.96 3.88
CA PHE A 511 0.18 44.31 3.35
C PHE A 511 0.70 44.41 1.92
N CYS A 512 0.20 45.43 1.21
CA CYS A 512 0.61 45.78 -0.13
C CYS A 512 1.14 47.21 -0.12
N ALA A 513 2.35 47.42 -0.64
CA ALA A 513 2.97 48.75 -0.67
C ALA A 513 2.10 49.76 -1.41
N ALA A 514 2.07 51.01 -0.93
CA ALA A 514 1.30 52.09 -1.59
C ALA A 514 1.82 52.41 -3.00
N SER A 515 3.09 52.10 -3.29
CA SER A 515 3.73 52.25 -4.60
C SER A 515 3.45 51.09 -5.56
N ALA A 516 2.72 50.05 -5.14
CA ALA A 516 2.45 48.88 -5.98
C ALA A 516 1.55 49.24 -7.17
N THR A 517 1.86 48.68 -8.34
CA THR A 517 1.11 48.90 -9.59
C THR A 517 -0.07 47.94 -9.77
N GLU A 518 -0.18 46.92 -8.93
CA GLU A 518 -1.27 45.94 -8.90
C GLU A 518 -1.50 45.41 -7.47
N PRO A 519 -2.67 44.83 -7.16
CA PRO A 519 -2.96 44.24 -5.85
C PRO A 519 -2.03 43.06 -5.49
N PHE A 520 -1.81 42.87 -4.19
CA PHE A 520 -1.17 41.67 -3.66
C PHE A 520 -2.22 40.59 -3.42
N GLY A 521 -2.20 39.54 -4.24
CA GLY A 521 -3.17 38.45 -4.16
C GLY A 521 -2.55 37.10 -3.83
N PHE A 522 -3.14 36.37 -2.89
CA PHE A 522 -2.59 35.12 -2.37
C PHE A 522 -3.64 34.10 -1.99
N LEU A 523 -3.28 32.81 -2.11
CA LEU A 523 -4.03 31.71 -1.52
C LEU A 523 -3.63 31.56 -0.05
N CYS A 524 -4.63 31.35 0.80
CA CYS A 524 -4.47 31.13 2.23
C CYS A 524 -5.21 29.84 2.61
N MET A 525 -4.43 28.84 3.06
CA MET A 525 -4.94 27.56 3.54
C MET A 525 -4.94 27.53 5.06
N VAL A 526 -6.06 27.10 5.64
CA VAL A 526 -6.30 26.99 7.09
C VAL A 526 -7.13 25.76 7.41
N ASN A 527 -7.08 25.27 8.64
CA ASN A 527 -7.93 24.16 9.09
C ASN A 527 -9.42 24.52 9.01
N ALA A 528 -10.26 23.53 8.67
CA ALA A 528 -11.71 23.72 8.54
C ALA A 528 -12.34 24.10 9.88
N GLU A 529 -11.98 23.36 10.94
CA GLU A 529 -12.25 23.71 12.32
C GLU A 529 -11.08 24.51 12.89
N ARG A 530 -11.35 25.72 13.39
CA ARG A 530 -10.32 26.63 13.88
C ARG A 530 -10.86 27.65 14.87
N ASP A 531 -9.97 28.19 15.69
CA ASP A 531 -10.25 29.25 16.65
C ASP A 531 -10.48 30.61 15.97
N ARG A 532 -11.07 31.55 16.72
CA ARG A 532 -11.30 32.92 16.24
C ARG A 532 -10.02 33.75 16.40
N PRO A 533 -9.63 34.55 15.40
CA PRO A 533 -8.51 35.49 15.52
C PRO A 533 -8.65 36.46 16.69
N VAL A 534 -7.54 36.75 17.35
CA VAL A 534 -7.42 37.78 18.38
C VAL A 534 -6.67 38.99 17.80
N PRO A 535 -7.34 40.14 17.59
CA PRO A 535 -6.67 41.36 17.13
C PRO A 535 -5.60 41.84 18.11
N LEU A 536 -4.53 42.44 17.59
CA LEU A 536 -3.47 43.04 18.40
C LEU A 536 -3.32 44.53 18.07
N ASP A 537 -2.89 45.30 19.07
CA ASP A 537 -2.43 46.68 18.89
C ASP A 537 -0.95 46.66 18.47
N ALA A 538 -0.55 47.58 17.59
CA ALA A 538 0.83 47.71 17.13
C ALA A 538 1.81 47.97 18.29
N SER A 539 1.34 48.56 19.39
CA SER A 539 2.14 48.76 20.61
C SER A 539 2.49 47.44 21.34
N ALA A 540 1.79 46.34 21.06
CA ALA A 540 2.00 45.04 21.70
C ALA A 540 3.21 44.26 21.14
N LEU A 541 3.78 44.69 20.00
CA LEU A 541 4.84 43.95 19.30
C LEU A 541 6.27 44.24 19.78
N GLY A 542 6.46 45.17 20.73
CA GLY A 542 7.79 45.54 21.25
C GLY A 542 8.63 46.27 20.20
N GLY A 543 8.86 47.58 20.42
CA GLY A 543 9.54 48.43 19.44
C GLY A 543 10.95 47.97 19.08
N SER A 544 11.18 47.62 17.81
CA SER A 544 12.46 47.65 17.08
C SER A 544 12.30 46.99 15.69
N ALA A 545 11.64 47.67 14.75
CA ALA A 545 11.71 47.32 13.32
C ALA A 545 11.21 48.49 12.44
N CYS A 546 11.74 49.70 12.65
CA CYS A 546 11.57 50.83 11.74
C CYS A 546 12.87 51.62 11.70
N GLU A 547 13.90 51.07 11.07
CA GLU A 547 14.96 51.88 10.44
C GLU A 547 15.13 51.38 9.01
N GLY A 548 14.68 52.22 8.07
CA GLY A 548 14.80 51.99 6.64
C GLY A 548 16.25 52.15 6.17
N GLY A 549 16.67 51.25 5.28
CA GLY A 549 17.82 51.45 4.40
C GLY A 549 17.34 51.99 3.06
N ALA A 550 17.95 53.09 2.64
CA ALA A 550 17.74 53.80 1.39
C ALA A 550 18.07 52.98 0.12
#